data_AF-A0A6A5Y3X2-F1
#
_entry.id   AF-A0A6A5Y3X2-F1
#
_cell.length_a   1.000
_cell.length_b   1.000
_cell.length_c   1.000
_cell.angle_alpha   90.00
_cell.angle_beta   90.00
_cell.angle_gamma   90.00
#
_symmetry.space_group_name_H-M   'P 1'
#
loop_
_entity.id
_entity.type
_entity.pdbx_description
1 polymer ?
#
loop_
_entity_poly.entity_id
_entity_poly.type
_entity_poly.pdbx_seq_one_letter_code
_entity_poly.pdbx_strand_id
1 'polypeptide(L)'
;MRRGHLWRHKSTHVFRLLGGGRLWSSLLLPFLASMCIALLALSLRDPEPTFYSSWGTSSQLLLQFTRSSFTTKGIIFTAWFANTPQVLLSIAYFSINRLCTSICSVIEWNNFGLHRKGLRVSSPSHLQRKTHFLQIPWRWSLPLTCTSGFLHWLLSQTLFLVRFEKRRVDGSLYPDESKCACGYSPLSFLIFTLCFLGLLLVLLWIVLRRVTAWMPPAGHSSLVISAACRPPDEDMYAHWGKVKWGLVVKGVGCEEEKVWCSFTSGSVRLPLGVDDD
;
A
#
# COMPACT_ATOMS: atom_id res chain seq x y z
N MET A 1 17.02 -9.49 -39.96
CA MET A 1 17.04 -10.23 -38.68
C MET A 1 17.28 -9.27 -37.52
N ARG A 2 16.24 -8.89 -36.77
CA ARG A 2 16.45 -8.14 -35.52
C ARG A 2 17.04 -9.13 -34.51
N ARG A 3 18.30 -8.94 -34.11
CA ARG A 3 18.87 -9.65 -32.95
C ARG A 3 17.97 -9.35 -31.76
N GLY A 4 17.10 -10.29 -31.39
CA GLY A 4 16.30 -10.19 -30.19
C GLY A 4 17.25 -10.11 -29.01
N HIS A 5 17.20 -9.02 -28.26
CA HIS A 5 17.95 -8.93 -27.00
C HIS A 5 17.47 -10.06 -26.09
N LEU A 6 18.31 -11.08 -25.88
CA LEU A 6 18.04 -12.13 -24.89
C LEU A 6 17.88 -11.49 -23.51
N TRP A 7 16.81 -11.86 -22.80
CA TRP A 7 16.57 -11.41 -21.44
C TRP A 7 17.65 -11.97 -20.50
N ARG A 8 18.27 -11.09 -19.70
CA ARG A 8 19.31 -11.44 -18.72
C ARG A 8 18.85 -11.17 -17.30
N HIS A 9 19.22 -12.05 -16.37
CA HIS A 9 18.98 -11.85 -14.95
C HIS A 9 19.76 -10.63 -14.45
N LYS A 10 19.06 -9.74 -13.74
CA LYS A 10 19.67 -8.55 -13.14
C LYS A 10 19.15 -8.36 -11.73
N SER A 11 20.07 -8.15 -10.79
CA SER A 11 19.72 -7.65 -9.46
C SER A 11 19.19 -6.22 -9.61
N THR A 12 17.94 -6.01 -9.22
CA THR A 12 17.26 -4.72 -9.34
C THR A 12 16.47 -4.40 -8.09
N HIS A 13 16.28 -3.11 -7.80
CA HIS A 13 15.41 -2.68 -6.70
C HIS A 13 13.95 -2.94 -7.06
N VAL A 14 13.13 -3.33 -6.08
CA VAL A 14 11.68 -3.54 -6.27
C VAL A 14 11.02 -2.31 -6.90
N PHE A 15 11.44 -1.10 -6.48
CA PHE A 15 11.06 0.17 -7.10
C PHE A 15 11.11 0.16 -8.64
N ARG A 16 12.18 -0.36 -9.24
CA ARG A 16 12.35 -0.38 -10.70
C ARG A 16 11.39 -1.36 -11.37
N LEU A 17 11.09 -2.48 -10.70
CA LEU A 17 10.16 -3.49 -11.19
C LEU A 17 8.69 -3.02 -11.13
N LEU A 18 8.37 -2.10 -10.22
CA LEU A 18 7.05 -1.48 -10.10
C LEU A 18 6.75 -0.47 -11.22
N GLY A 19 7.74 -0.15 -12.07
CA GLY A 19 7.58 0.81 -13.17
C GLY A 19 7.54 2.26 -12.67
N GLY A 20 8.68 2.74 -12.15
CA GLY A 20 8.87 3.96 -11.35
C GLY A 20 8.10 5.24 -11.73
N GLY A 21 7.62 5.37 -12.97
CA GLY A 21 6.71 6.45 -13.40
C GLY A 21 5.28 6.38 -12.84
N ARG A 22 4.84 5.29 -12.19
CA ARG A 22 3.48 5.16 -11.62
C ARG A 22 3.40 5.48 -10.12
N LEU A 23 4.51 5.92 -9.53
CA LEU A 23 4.59 6.25 -8.10
C LEU A 23 4.13 7.68 -7.78
N TRP A 24 3.76 8.49 -8.77
CA TRP A 24 3.13 9.80 -8.55
C TRP A 24 1.84 9.69 -7.71
N SER A 25 1.11 8.58 -7.82
CA SER A 25 -0.04 8.28 -6.95
C SER A 25 0.34 8.17 -5.47
N SER A 26 1.63 8.00 -5.17
CA SER A 26 2.15 7.88 -3.82
C SER A 26 2.63 9.22 -3.25
N LEU A 27 2.57 10.34 -4.00
CA LEU A 27 2.96 11.67 -3.50
C LEU A 27 2.12 12.16 -2.31
N LEU A 28 0.90 11.64 -2.18
CA LEU A 28 0.07 11.88 -1.01
C LEU A 28 0.76 11.43 0.29
N LEU A 29 1.48 10.32 0.28
CA LEU A 29 2.12 9.76 1.48
C LEU A 29 3.26 10.65 2.04
N PRO A 30 4.27 11.06 1.25
CA PRO A 30 5.30 11.98 1.73
C PRO A 30 4.74 13.38 2.01
N PHE A 31 3.69 13.82 1.29
CA PHE A 31 3.01 15.08 1.61
C PHE A 31 2.37 15.04 3.01
N LEU A 32 1.57 14.00 3.29
CA LEU A 32 0.96 13.82 4.62
C LEU A 32 2.03 13.65 5.71
N ALA A 33 3.10 12.90 5.43
CA ALA A 33 4.21 12.74 6.37
C ALA A 33 4.90 14.07 6.67
N SER A 34 5.20 14.87 5.64
CA SER A 34 5.80 16.20 5.78
C SER A 34 4.87 17.14 6.56
N MET A 35 3.58 17.11 6.29
CA MET A 35 2.57 17.87 7.03
C MET A 35 2.54 17.47 8.52
N CYS A 36 2.53 16.17 8.84
CA CYS A 36 2.58 15.69 10.22
C CYS A 36 3.86 16.14 10.94
N ILE A 37 5.03 16.01 10.28
CA ILE A 37 6.32 16.44 10.83
C ILE A 37 6.32 17.95 11.09
N ALA A 38 5.83 18.74 10.14
CA ALA A 38 5.78 20.20 10.27
C ALA A 38 4.87 20.62 11.43
N LEU A 39 3.66 20.05 11.52
CA LEU A 39 2.73 20.32 12.62
C LEU A 39 3.31 19.87 13.97
N LEU A 40 4.00 18.73 14.01
CA LEU A 40 4.64 18.24 15.22
C LEU A 40 5.79 19.17 15.65
N ALA A 41 6.62 19.61 14.70
CA ALA A 41 7.70 20.56 14.96
C ALA A 41 7.16 21.90 15.49
N LEU A 42 6.03 22.39 14.94
CA LEU A 42 5.34 23.57 15.47
C LEU A 42 4.84 23.33 16.90
N SER A 43 4.26 22.17 17.18
CA SER A 43 3.78 21.82 18.52
C SER A 43 4.90 21.63 19.55
N LEU A 44 6.12 21.29 19.11
CA LEU A 44 7.29 21.12 19.97
C LEU A 44 8.08 22.43 20.17
N ARG A 45 7.84 23.46 19.33
CA ARG A 45 8.53 24.74 19.43
C ARG A 45 8.19 25.47 20.72
N ASP A 46 6.89 25.54 21.01
CA ASP A 46 6.33 26.17 22.19
C ASP A 46 5.38 25.15 22.86
N PRO A 47 5.94 24.15 23.58
CA PRO A 47 5.12 23.07 24.13
C PRO A 47 4.24 23.60 25.26
N GLU A 48 2.94 23.38 25.13
CA GLU A 48 1.97 23.66 26.20
C GLU A 48 2.36 22.91 27.49
N PRO A 49 2.11 23.46 28.70
CA PRO A 49 2.48 22.82 29.97
C PRO A 49 1.92 21.41 30.13
N THR A 50 0.78 21.12 29.50
CA THR A 50 0.10 19.83 29.54
C THR A 50 0.49 18.88 28.40
N PHE A 51 1.51 19.23 27.60
CA PHE A 51 1.91 18.48 26.41
C PHE A 51 2.11 16.99 26.69
N TYR A 52 2.81 16.64 27.77
CA TYR A 52 3.14 15.26 28.13
C TYR A 52 2.17 14.64 29.15
N SER A 53 1.29 15.42 29.77
CA SER A 53 0.48 14.95 30.90
C SER A 53 -0.92 14.46 30.50
N SER A 54 -1.40 14.84 29.31
CA SER A 54 -2.78 14.56 28.89
C SER A 54 -2.86 13.77 27.59
N TRP A 55 -3.33 12.53 27.69
CA TRP A 55 -3.58 11.65 26.55
C TRP A 55 -5.00 11.81 26.00
N GLY A 56 -5.12 11.87 24.68
CA GLY A 56 -6.40 11.72 24.01
C GLY A 56 -7.44 12.75 24.43
N THR A 57 -8.69 12.28 24.59
CA THR A 57 -9.84 13.09 25.00
C THR A 57 -9.73 13.69 26.41
N SER A 58 -8.75 13.27 27.21
CA SER A 58 -8.46 13.89 28.50
C SER A 58 -7.72 15.24 28.36
N SER A 59 -7.20 15.55 27.16
CA SER A 59 -6.61 16.85 26.88
C SER A 59 -7.66 17.96 26.89
N GLN A 60 -7.35 19.06 27.59
CA GLN A 60 -8.21 20.25 27.66
C GLN A 60 -7.86 21.31 26.59
N LEU A 61 -6.88 21.02 25.73
CA LEU A 61 -6.42 21.94 24.69
C LEU A 61 -7.43 22.02 23.53
N LEU A 62 -7.67 23.23 23.05
CA LEU A 62 -8.65 23.53 22.00
C LEU A 62 -8.00 24.29 20.85
N LEU A 63 -8.33 23.92 19.62
CA LEU A 63 -7.97 24.68 18.44
C LEU A 63 -8.86 25.93 18.35
N GLN A 64 -8.33 27.08 18.76
CA GLN A 64 -9.10 28.32 18.91
C GLN A 64 -9.81 28.76 17.63
N PHE A 65 -9.22 28.54 16.45
CA PHE A 65 -9.84 28.89 15.17
C PHE A 65 -11.07 28.04 14.81
N THR A 66 -11.26 26.88 15.45
CA THR A 66 -12.43 26.01 15.26
C THR A 66 -13.57 26.31 16.24
N ARG A 67 -13.37 27.29 17.14
CA ARG A 67 -14.35 27.67 18.15
C ARG A 67 -15.59 28.24 17.45
N SER A 68 -16.73 27.60 17.69
CA SER A 68 -18.00 27.98 17.10
C SER A 68 -19.09 28.11 18.17
N SER A 69 -20.17 28.81 17.81
CA SER A 69 -21.36 28.90 18.64
C SER A 69 -22.03 27.53 18.76
N PHE A 70 -22.82 27.35 19.82
CA PHE A 70 -23.56 26.13 20.09
C PHE A 70 -24.79 25.97 19.18
N THR A 71 -24.61 26.19 17.88
CA THR A 71 -25.65 26.03 16.84
C THR A 71 -25.40 24.72 16.10
N THR A 72 -26.45 24.12 15.54
CA THR A 72 -26.36 22.93 14.67
C THR A 72 -25.28 23.08 13.60
N LYS A 73 -25.18 24.26 12.96
CA LYS A 73 -24.15 24.56 11.95
C LYS A 73 -22.73 24.50 12.52
N GLY A 74 -22.52 25.08 13.70
CA GLY A 74 -21.21 25.09 14.37
C GLY A 74 -20.76 23.69 14.76
N ILE A 75 -21.68 22.90 15.33
CA ILE A 75 -21.41 21.50 15.71
C ILE A 75 -21.06 20.65 14.49
N ILE A 76 -21.83 20.76 13.40
CA ILE A 76 -21.55 20.02 12.16
C ILE A 76 -20.20 20.42 11.57
N PHE A 77 -19.88 21.72 11.55
CA PHE A 77 -18.59 22.21 11.06
C PHE A 77 -17.42 21.66 11.87
N THR A 78 -17.47 21.77 13.21
CA THR A 78 -16.41 21.27 14.08
C THR A 78 -16.27 19.74 13.99
N ALA A 79 -17.40 19.01 13.90
CA ALA A 79 -17.40 17.56 13.72
C ALA A 79 -16.75 17.15 12.38
N TRP A 80 -17.11 17.84 11.30
CA TRP A 80 -16.52 17.58 9.98
C TRP A 80 -15.02 17.89 9.96
N PHE A 81 -14.61 19.00 10.59
CA PHE A 81 -13.20 19.36 10.71
C PHE A 81 -12.39 18.30 11.47
N ALA A 82 -12.87 17.85 12.63
CA ALA A 82 -12.22 16.82 13.44
C ALA A 82 -12.08 15.47 12.69
N ASN A 83 -13.01 15.17 11.78
CA ASN A 83 -13.04 13.92 11.01
C ASN A 83 -12.39 14.00 9.63
N THR A 84 -12.09 15.19 9.11
CA THR A 84 -11.43 15.34 7.80
C THR A 84 -10.08 14.60 7.74
N PRO A 85 -9.22 14.65 8.78
CA PRO A 85 -7.98 13.87 8.82
C PRO A 85 -8.22 12.36 8.78
N GLN A 86 -9.34 11.86 9.34
CA GLN A 86 -9.70 10.43 9.26
C GLN A 86 -9.95 10.03 7.81
N VAL A 87 -10.65 10.85 7.03
CA VAL A 87 -10.88 10.61 5.59
C VAL A 87 -9.55 10.61 4.82
N LEU A 88 -8.67 11.59 5.08
CA LEU A 88 -7.35 11.64 4.47
C LEU A 88 -6.52 10.39 4.78
N LEU A 89 -6.59 9.88 6.02
CA LEU A 89 -5.91 8.65 6.43
C LEU A 89 -6.47 7.43 5.67
N SER A 90 -7.79 7.35 5.42
CA SER A 90 -8.37 6.28 4.60
C SER A 90 -7.92 6.34 3.14
N ILE A 91 -7.79 7.54 2.55
CA ILE A 91 -7.22 7.70 1.19
C ILE A 91 -5.75 7.27 1.17
N ALA A 92 -4.99 7.61 2.21
CA ALA A 92 -3.61 7.16 2.37
C ALA A 92 -3.54 5.62 2.46
N TYR A 93 -4.45 4.99 3.20
CA TYR A 93 -4.55 3.53 3.28
C TYR A 93 -4.77 2.90 1.91
N PHE A 94 -5.66 3.43 1.05
CA PHE A 94 -5.82 2.89 -0.31
C PHE A 94 -4.53 2.97 -1.13
N SER A 95 -3.77 4.06 -0.98
CA SER A 95 -2.48 4.23 -1.66
C SER A 95 -1.44 3.20 -1.17
N ILE A 96 -1.39 2.97 0.14
CA ILE A 96 -0.51 1.95 0.75
C ILE A 96 -0.94 0.54 0.31
N ASN A 97 -2.24 0.22 0.35
CA ASN A 97 -2.77 -1.07 -0.07
C ASN A 97 -2.45 -1.36 -1.53
N ARG A 98 -2.59 -0.35 -2.41
CA ARG A 98 -2.20 -0.44 -3.81
C ARG A 98 -0.71 -0.73 -3.97
N LEU A 99 0.16 -0.05 -3.21
CA LEU A 99 1.61 -0.28 -3.23
C LEU A 99 1.95 -1.72 -2.80
N CYS A 100 1.41 -2.18 -1.67
CA CYS A 100 1.60 -3.55 -1.16
C CYS A 100 1.10 -4.60 -2.15
N THR A 101 -0.05 -4.36 -2.79
CA THR A 101 -0.61 -5.24 -3.83
C THR A 101 0.31 -5.33 -5.03
N SER A 102 0.85 -4.19 -5.48
CA SER A 102 1.82 -4.14 -6.58
C SER A 102 3.11 -4.89 -6.26
N ILE A 103 3.65 -4.73 -5.04
CA ILE A 103 4.84 -5.45 -4.57
C ILE A 103 4.57 -6.96 -4.56
N CYS A 104 3.45 -7.40 -4.00
CA CYS A 104 3.07 -8.82 -3.99
C CYS A 104 2.94 -9.39 -5.40
N SER A 105 2.34 -8.63 -6.32
CA SER A 105 2.17 -9.02 -7.71
C SER A 105 3.51 -9.18 -8.44
N VAL A 106 4.44 -8.24 -8.24
CA VAL A 106 5.80 -8.32 -8.80
C VAL A 106 6.56 -9.53 -8.25
N ILE A 107 6.48 -9.77 -6.95
CA ILE A 107 7.15 -10.92 -6.31
C ILE A 107 6.55 -12.24 -6.82
N GLU A 108 5.23 -12.33 -6.97
CA GLU A 108 4.59 -13.53 -7.52
C GLU A 108 4.97 -13.74 -8.99
N TRP A 109 4.91 -12.69 -9.80
CA TRP A 109 5.33 -12.73 -11.20
C TRP A 109 6.78 -13.22 -11.34
N ASN A 110 7.70 -12.63 -10.58
CA ASN A 110 9.10 -13.01 -10.59
C ASN A 110 9.34 -14.46 -10.15
N ASN A 111 8.53 -14.96 -9.22
CA ASN A 111 8.63 -16.34 -8.75
C ASN A 111 8.34 -17.39 -9.82
N PHE A 112 7.56 -17.06 -10.85
CA PHE A 112 7.32 -17.97 -11.95
C PHE A 112 8.54 -18.20 -12.86
N GLY A 113 9.53 -17.31 -12.84
CA GLY A 113 10.82 -17.55 -13.51
C GLY A 113 11.68 -18.59 -12.79
N LEU A 114 11.47 -18.77 -11.48
CA LEU A 114 12.27 -19.69 -10.65
C LEU A 114 11.56 -21.03 -10.42
N HIS A 115 10.28 -21.00 -10.07
CA HIS A 115 9.52 -22.16 -9.62
C HIS A 115 8.30 -22.45 -10.52
N ARG A 116 7.98 -23.74 -10.70
CA ARG A 116 6.69 -24.15 -11.28
C ARG A 116 5.56 -23.91 -10.27
N LYS A 117 4.55 -23.13 -10.65
CA LYS A 117 3.40 -22.80 -9.79
C LYS A 117 2.11 -22.82 -10.60
N GLY A 118 1.00 -23.19 -9.95
CA GLY A 118 -0.34 -23.08 -10.55
C GLY A 118 -0.80 -21.62 -10.62
N LEU A 119 -1.55 -21.29 -11.68
CA LEU A 119 -2.15 -19.96 -11.84
C LEU A 119 -3.21 -19.71 -10.76
N ARG A 120 -3.34 -18.45 -10.32
CA ARG A 120 -4.39 -18.05 -9.38
C ARG A 120 -5.61 -17.58 -10.15
N VAL A 121 -6.75 -18.22 -9.94
CA VAL A 121 -8.03 -17.89 -10.60
C VAL A 121 -9.17 -17.90 -9.58
N SER A 122 -10.27 -17.21 -9.90
CA SER A 122 -11.42 -17.08 -8.98
C SER A 122 -12.12 -18.41 -8.74
N SER A 123 -12.25 -19.22 -9.80
CA SER A 123 -12.84 -20.56 -9.79
C SER A 123 -11.80 -21.56 -10.29
N PRO A 124 -11.00 -22.17 -9.38
CA PRO A 124 -9.90 -23.04 -9.78
C PRO A 124 -10.41 -24.37 -10.34
N SER A 125 -9.71 -24.86 -11.37
CA SER A 125 -9.82 -26.22 -11.89
C SER A 125 -8.45 -26.91 -11.82
N HIS A 126 -8.44 -28.23 -11.58
CA HIS A 126 -7.22 -29.05 -11.55
C HIS A 126 -6.12 -28.51 -10.61
N LEU A 127 -4.93 -28.17 -11.14
CA LEU A 127 -3.77 -27.72 -10.35
C LEU A 127 -3.70 -26.20 -10.16
N GLN A 128 -4.76 -25.48 -10.55
CA GLN A 128 -4.89 -24.04 -10.31
C GLN A 128 -5.12 -23.74 -8.83
N ARG A 129 -4.78 -22.52 -8.42
CA ARG A 129 -4.95 -22.03 -7.05
C ARG A 129 -6.09 -21.03 -7.00
N LYS A 130 -6.86 -21.02 -5.93
CA LYS A 130 -7.88 -19.98 -5.72
C LYS A 130 -7.20 -18.61 -5.49
N THR A 131 -7.81 -17.52 -5.96
CA THR A 131 -7.39 -16.18 -5.53
C THR A 131 -7.71 -15.99 -4.04
N HIS A 132 -6.97 -15.09 -3.40
CA HIS A 132 -7.39 -14.58 -2.11
C HIS A 132 -8.63 -13.69 -2.31
N PHE A 133 -9.51 -13.63 -1.32
CA PHE A 133 -10.70 -12.77 -1.34
C PHE A 133 -10.32 -11.28 -1.43
N LEU A 134 -9.29 -10.88 -0.66
CA LEU A 134 -8.57 -9.63 -0.86
C LEU A 134 -7.43 -9.91 -1.83
N GLN A 135 -7.18 -9.05 -2.82
CA GLN A 135 -6.16 -9.26 -3.88
C GLN A 135 -4.71 -9.52 -3.37
N ILE A 136 -4.47 -9.36 -2.07
CA ILE A 136 -3.21 -9.61 -1.37
C ILE A 136 -3.25 -10.82 -0.43
N PRO A 137 -2.13 -11.54 -0.25
CA PRO A 137 -2.04 -12.62 0.74
C PRO A 137 -2.36 -12.13 2.16
N TRP A 138 -3.01 -12.97 2.98
CA TRP A 138 -3.41 -12.64 4.36
C TRP A 138 -2.26 -12.12 5.25
N ARG A 139 -1.04 -12.62 5.05
CA ARG A 139 0.17 -12.16 5.74
C ARG A 139 0.52 -10.69 5.51
N TRP A 140 0.00 -10.07 4.43
CA TRP A 140 0.12 -8.64 4.16
C TRP A 140 -1.16 -7.91 4.55
N SER A 141 -2.32 -8.48 4.23
CA SER A 141 -3.61 -7.83 4.46
C SER A 141 -3.92 -7.63 5.94
N LEU A 142 -3.67 -8.63 6.78
CA LEU A 142 -4.01 -8.56 8.20
C LEU A 142 -3.15 -7.52 8.92
N PRO A 143 -1.80 -7.54 8.86
CA PRO A 143 -1.01 -6.50 9.53
C PRO A 143 -1.35 -5.11 9.03
N LEU A 144 -1.52 -4.93 7.71
CA LEU A 144 -1.85 -3.64 7.13
C LEU A 144 -3.20 -3.10 7.63
N THR A 145 -4.21 -3.95 7.71
CA THR A 145 -5.56 -3.57 8.19
C THR A 145 -5.54 -3.29 9.69
N CYS A 146 -4.85 -4.10 10.49
CA CYS A 146 -4.68 -3.87 11.92
C CYS A 146 -3.95 -2.56 12.20
N THR A 147 -2.83 -2.29 11.51
CA THR A 147 -2.10 -1.03 11.64
C THR A 147 -2.94 0.16 11.21
N SER A 148 -3.74 0.03 10.14
CA SER A 148 -4.66 1.10 9.72
C SER A 148 -5.71 1.39 10.79
N GLY A 149 -6.37 0.36 11.35
CA GLY A 149 -7.33 0.52 12.44
C GLY A 149 -6.69 1.17 13.67
N PHE A 150 -5.47 0.77 14.01
CA PHE A 150 -4.71 1.37 15.11
C PHE A 150 -4.37 2.85 14.86
N LEU A 151 -3.96 3.21 13.64
CA LEU A 151 -3.70 4.61 13.27
C LEU A 151 -4.97 5.46 13.31
N HIS A 152 -6.11 4.92 12.85
CA HIS A 152 -7.41 5.59 12.94
C HIS A 152 -7.83 5.83 14.40
N TRP A 153 -7.61 4.83 15.26
CA TRP A 153 -7.84 4.96 16.69
C TRP A 153 -6.93 6.03 17.31
N LEU A 154 -5.62 6.01 17.04
CA LEU A 154 -4.70 7.06 17.50
C LEU A 154 -5.13 8.45 17.02
N LEU A 155 -5.55 8.57 15.76
CA LEU A 155 -6.00 9.85 15.21
C LEU A 155 -7.27 10.37 15.89
N SER A 156 -8.15 9.49 16.39
CA SER A 156 -9.30 9.87 17.21
C SER A 156 -8.91 10.41 18.59
N GLN A 157 -7.74 10.01 19.09
CA GLN A 157 -7.16 10.58 20.31
C GLN A 157 -6.43 11.90 20.02
N THR A 158 -5.91 12.07 18.80
CA THR A 158 -5.25 13.30 18.37
C THR A 158 -6.23 14.47 18.18
N LEU A 159 -7.35 14.26 17.49
CA LEU A 159 -8.37 15.28 17.22
C LEU A 159 -9.75 14.74 17.56
N PHE A 160 -10.50 15.51 18.36
CA PHE A 160 -11.82 15.12 18.83
C PHE A 160 -12.73 16.33 18.96
N LEU A 161 -14.04 16.11 18.84
CA LEU A 161 -15.04 17.14 19.07
C LEU A 161 -15.21 17.38 20.56
N VAL A 162 -15.08 18.63 21.00
CA VAL A 162 -15.36 19.04 22.38
C VAL A 162 -16.59 19.95 22.41
N ARG A 163 -17.49 19.64 23.33
CA ARG A 163 -18.74 20.36 23.55
C ARG A 163 -18.79 20.83 25.00
N PHE A 164 -18.80 22.15 25.19
CA PHE A 164 -19.00 22.76 26.51
C PHE A 164 -20.43 23.25 26.61
N GLU A 165 -21.18 22.66 27.53
CA GLU A 165 -22.55 23.05 27.85
C GLU A 165 -22.56 23.76 29.21
N LYS A 166 -22.96 25.03 29.23
CA LYS A 166 -23.29 25.69 30.49
C LYS A 166 -24.80 25.73 30.63
N ARG A 167 -25.32 25.10 31.68
CA ARG A 167 -26.76 25.01 31.96
C ARG A 167 -27.15 25.89 33.14
N ARG A 168 -28.34 26.47 33.06
CA ARG A 168 -29.04 27.14 34.15
C ARG A 168 -29.61 26.11 35.12
N VAL A 169 -30.05 26.59 36.29
CA VAL A 169 -30.74 25.77 37.31
C VAL A 169 -32.03 25.15 36.76
N ASP A 170 -32.69 25.83 35.82
CA ASP A 170 -33.88 25.33 35.12
C ASP A 170 -33.57 24.31 33.99
N GLY A 171 -32.29 23.98 33.77
CA GLY A 171 -31.83 23.04 32.74
C GLY A 171 -31.63 23.64 31.34
N SER A 172 -31.99 24.91 31.13
CA SER A 172 -31.80 25.61 29.84
C SER A 172 -30.34 26.00 29.61
N LEU A 173 -29.94 26.10 28.33
CA LEU A 173 -28.56 26.43 27.95
C LEU A 173 -28.30 27.93 28.07
N TYR A 174 -27.12 28.31 28.56
CA TYR A 174 -26.58 29.66 28.35
C TYR A 174 -26.02 29.76 26.93
N PRO A 175 -26.68 30.48 26.00
CA PRO A 175 -26.28 30.48 24.58
C PRO A 175 -24.91 31.10 24.35
N ASP A 176 -24.58 32.14 25.13
CA ASP A 176 -23.34 32.92 24.99
C ASP A 176 -22.12 32.22 25.62
N GLU A 177 -22.38 31.29 26.53
CA GLU A 177 -21.35 30.57 27.28
C GLU A 177 -21.14 29.13 26.80
N SER A 178 -22.15 28.52 26.18
CA SER A 178 -22.05 27.19 25.58
C SER A 178 -21.34 27.27 24.23
N LYS A 179 -20.32 26.44 24.01
CA LYS A 179 -19.45 26.52 22.83
C LYS A 179 -19.00 25.14 22.38
N CYS A 180 -18.72 25.00 21.09
CA CYS A 180 -18.08 23.80 20.54
C CYS A 180 -16.74 24.16 19.90
N ALA A 181 -15.76 23.26 19.99
CA ALA A 181 -14.44 23.43 19.41
C ALA A 181 -13.82 22.05 19.13
N CYS A 182 -12.79 22.02 18.29
CA CYS A 182 -11.98 20.83 18.09
C CYS A 182 -10.92 20.78 19.20
N GLY A 183 -10.98 19.75 20.04
CA GLY A 183 -9.93 19.43 20.99
C GLY A 183 -8.79 18.69 20.31
N TYR A 184 -7.59 18.81 20.87
CA TYR A 184 -6.43 18.05 20.40
C TYR A 184 -5.52 17.59 21.54
N SER A 185 -4.82 16.48 21.33
CA SER A 185 -3.78 15.99 22.25
C SER A 185 -2.41 15.95 21.56
N PRO A 186 -1.44 16.78 22.01
CA PRO A 186 -0.08 16.78 21.47
C PRO A 186 0.63 15.44 21.65
N LEU A 187 0.47 14.79 22.81
CA LEU A 187 1.05 13.48 23.07
C LEU A 187 0.49 12.41 22.13
N SER A 188 -0.83 12.37 21.93
CA SER A 188 -1.43 11.45 20.97
C SER A 188 -0.98 11.74 19.54
N PHE A 189 -0.81 13.02 19.18
CA PHE A 189 -0.28 13.41 17.88
C PHE A 189 1.17 12.96 17.66
N LEU A 190 2.02 13.07 18.68
CA LEU A 190 3.40 12.57 18.65
C LEU A 190 3.41 11.06 18.36
N ILE A 191 2.67 10.26 19.14
CA ILE A 191 2.61 8.81 18.95
C ILE A 191 2.04 8.44 17.58
N PHE A 192 0.95 9.10 17.16
CA PHE A 192 0.40 8.94 15.81
C PHE A 192 1.45 9.17 14.73
N THR A 193 2.19 10.28 14.82
CA THR A 193 3.21 10.66 13.83
C THR A 193 4.34 9.63 13.79
N LEU A 194 4.83 9.18 14.95
CA LEU A 194 5.88 8.14 15.02
C LEU A 194 5.42 6.82 14.40
N CYS A 195 4.21 6.35 14.72
CA CYS A 195 3.65 5.12 14.14
C CYS A 195 3.45 5.25 12.63
N PHE A 196 2.94 6.40 12.15
CA PHE A 196 2.73 6.65 10.73
C PHE A 196 4.06 6.70 9.96
N LEU A 197 5.07 7.39 10.48
CA LEU A 197 6.41 7.41 9.88
C LEU A 197 7.07 6.03 9.90
N GLY A 198 6.93 5.27 10.99
CA GLY A 198 7.41 3.89 11.09
C GLY A 198 6.84 3.01 9.99
N LEU A 199 5.53 3.09 9.73
CA LEU A 199 4.89 2.38 8.61
C LEU A 199 5.50 2.78 7.26
N LEU A 200 5.68 4.08 7.00
CA LEU A 200 6.28 4.56 5.75
C LEU A 200 7.73 4.11 5.59
N LEU A 201 8.52 4.06 6.67
CA LEU A 201 9.90 3.56 6.65
C LEU A 201 9.97 2.08 6.32
N VAL A 202 9.07 1.26 6.89
CA VAL A 202 8.97 -0.17 6.54
C VAL A 202 8.65 -0.35 5.06
N LEU A 203 7.69 0.41 4.54
CA LEU A 203 7.33 0.37 3.11
C LEU A 203 8.49 0.82 2.22
N LEU A 204 9.18 1.90 2.59
CA LEU A 204 10.36 2.39 1.90
C LEU A 204 11.46 1.32 1.85
N TRP A 205 11.75 0.68 2.99
CA TRP A 205 12.72 -0.41 3.07
C TRP A 205 12.36 -1.58 2.13
N ILE A 206 11.09 -1.97 2.08
CA ILE A 206 10.62 -3.03 1.16
C ILE A 206 10.81 -2.61 -0.31
N VAL A 207 10.47 -1.37 -0.66
CA VAL A 207 10.59 -0.85 -2.04
C VAL A 207 12.05 -0.71 -2.47
N LEU A 208 12.94 -0.38 -1.52
CA LEU A 208 14.38 -0.28 -1.74
C LEU A 208 15.11 -1.63 -1.65
N ARG A 209 14.47 -2.71 -1.19
CA ARG A 209 15.09 -4.05 -1.21
C ARG A 209 15.46 -4.45 -2.64
N ARG A 210 16.64 -5.04 -2.77
CA ARG A 210 17.09 -5.65 -4.02
C ARG A 210 16.49 -7.05 -4.17
N VAL A 211 16.05 -7.35 -5.38
CA VAL A 211 15.55 -8.66 -5.79
C VAL A 211 16.17 -9.04 -7.13
N THR A 212 16.49 -10.31 -7.30
CA THR A 212 16.94 -10.84 -8.59
C THR A 212 15.74 -10.97 -9.51
N ALA A 213 15.76 -10.29 -10.65
CA ALA A 213 14.71 -10.38 -11.66
C ALA A 213 14.92 -11.65 -12.50
N TRP A 214 14.16 -12.69 -12.18
CA TRP A 214 14.09 -13.97 -12.91
C TRP A 214 13.20 -13.89 -14.16
N MET A 215 12.35 -12.86 -14.24
CA MET A 215 11.39 -12.67 -15.32
C MET A 215 11.30 -11.17 -15.68
N PRO A 216 11.04 -10.80 -16.94
CA PRO A 216 10.78 -9.41 -17.33
C PRO A 216 9.68 -8.80 -16.46
N PRO A 217 9.87 -7.60 -15.88
CA PRO A 217 8.84 -6.97 -15.07
C PRO A 217 7.62 -6.68 -15.95
N ALA A 218 6.47 -7.25 -15.59
CA ALA A 218 5.22 -6.96 -16.29
C ALA A 218 4.77 -5.50 -16.07
N GLY A 219 5.06 -4.92 -14.90
CA GLY A 219 4.70 -3.52 -14.59
C GLY A 219 3.23 -3.21 -14.86
N HIS A 220 2.31 -4.14 -14.58
CA HIS A 220 0.88 -4.04 -14.90
C HIS A 220 0.57 -3.82 -16.40
N SER A 221 1.43 -4.30 -17.30
CA SER A 221 1.21 -4.26 -18.75
C SER A 221 0.58 -5.58 -19.21
N SER A 222 -0.67 -5.53 -19.66
CA SER A 222 -1.34 -6.68 -20.27
C SER A 222 -0.60 -7.18 -21.51
N LEU A 223 0.08 -6.30 -22.24
CA LEU A 223 0.92 -6.65 -23.40
C LEU A 223 2.07 -7.57 -23.01
N VAL A 224 2.78 -7.25 -21.90
CA VAL A 224 3.89 -8.10 -21.41
C VAL A 224 3.36 -9.44 -20.91
N ILE A 225 2.21 -9.44 -20.24
CA ILE A 225 1.57 -10.67 -19.77
C ILE A 225 1.16 -11.56 -20.96
N SER A 226 0.49 -10.99 -21.96
CA SER A 226 0.09 -11.70 -23.18
C SER A 226 1.29 -12.23 -23.97
N ALA A 227 2.39 -11.46 -24.05
CA ALA A 227 3.63 -11.92 -24.67
C ALA A 227 4.24 -13.12 -23.96
N ALA A 228 4.11 -13.21 -22.63
CA ALA A 228 4.57 -14.35 -21.84
C ALA A 228 3.64 -15.58 -21.94
N CYS A 229 2.39 -15.42 -22.38
CA CYS A 229 1.39 -16.48 -22.46
C CYS A 229 1.24 -17.03 -23.89
N ARG A 230 2.32 -17.60 -24.45
CA ARG A 230 2.31 -18.26 -25.77
C ARG A 230 2.92 -19.67 -25.67
N PRO A 231 2.23 -20.61 -25.00
CA PRO A 231 2.71 -21.97 -24.84
C PRO A 231 2.91 -22.64 -26.22
N PRO A 232 3.78 -23.66 -26.32
CA PRO A 232 3.89 -24.46 -27.54
C PRO A 232 2.57 -25.19 -27.83
N ASP A 233 2.33 -25.52 -29.10
CA ASP A 233 1.07 -26.15 -29.55
C ASP A 233 0.76 -27.48 -28.83
N GLU A 234 1.82 -28.19 -28.41
CA GLU A 234 1.75 -29.44 -27.64
C GLU A 234 1.27 -29.24 -26.19
N ASP A 235 1.32 -28.01 -25.66
CA ASP A 235 0.98 -27.68 -24.27
C ASP A 235 -0.33 -26.86 -24.18
N MET A 236 -1.36 -27.33 -24.87
CA MET A 236 -2.69 -26.69 -24.89
C MET A 236 -3.32 -26.57 -23.48
N TYR A 237 -2.99 -27.49 -22.58
CA TYR A 237 -3.52 -27.55 -21.21
C TYR A 237 -2.61 -26.88 -20.16
N ALA A 238 -1.63 -26.07 -20.58
CA ALA A 238 -0.73 -25.34 -19.67
C ALA A 238 -1.48 -24.60 -18.54
N HIS A 239 -2.64 -24.03 -18.86
CA HIS A 239 -3.45 -23.24 -17.95
C HIS A 239 -4.07 -24.04 -16.79
N TRP A 240 -4.27 -25.36 -16.93
CA TRP A 240 -4.77 -26.24 -15.86
C TRP A 240 -3.65 -26.82 -14.98
N GLY A 241 -2.40 -26.72 -15.44
CA GLY A 241 -1.22 -27.27 -14.77
C GLY A 241 -0.44 -26.27 -13.92
N LYS A 242 0.70 -26.73 -13.38
CA LYS A 242 1.73 -25.85 -12.82
C LYS A 242 2.62 -25.36 -13.95
N VAL A 243 2.71 -24.05 -14.14
CA VAL A 243 3.53 -23.43 -15.18
C VAL A 243 4.80 -22.82 -14.60
N LYS A 244 5.86 -22.78 -15.41
CA LYS A 244 7.07 -21.99 -15.18
C LYS A 244 7.34 -21.16 -16.42
N TRP A 245 7.82 -19.94 -16.22
CA TRP A 245 8.27 -19.10 -17.33
C TRP A 245 9.74 -19.41 -17.64
N GLY A 246 10.05 -19.58 -18.91
CA GLY A 246 11.42 -19.79 -19.36
C GLY A 246 11.50 -20.01 -20.87
N LEU A 247 12.68 -20.40 -21.32
CA LEU A 247 12.99 -20.65 -22.72
C LEU A 247 12.35 -21.97 -23.16
N VAL A 248 11.51 -21.90 -24.20
CA VAL A 248 10.93 -23.04 -24.91
C VAL A 248 11.69 -23.22 -26.22
N VAL A 249 12.13 -24.45 -26.49
CA VAL A 249 12.87 -24.82 -27.70
C VAL A 249 11.99 -25.79 -28.49
N LYS A 250 11.62 -25.43 -29.72
CA LYS A 250 10.91 -26.32 -30.65
C LYS A 250 11.90 -26.73 -31.74
N GLY A 251 12.27 -28.02 -31.79
CA GLY A 251 13.00 -28.61 -32.90
C GLY A 251 14.07 -29.64 -32.52
N VAL A 252 13.75 -30.92 -32.71
CA VAL A 252 14.72 -31.92 -33.19
C VAL A 252 14.06 -32.53 -34.42
N GLY A 253 14.38 -32.02 -35.63
CA GLY A 253 13.93 -32.67 -36.88
C GLY A 253 13.66 -31.80 -38.11
N CYS A 254 13.25 -30.53 -38.00
CA CYS A 254 12.93 -29.70 -39.19
C CYS A 254 13.42 -28.24 -39.07
N GLU A 255 14.27 -27.89 -40.03
CA GLU A 255 14.91 -26.64 -40.52
C GLU A 255 14.90 -25.27 -39.80
N GLU A 256 14.20 -24.98 -38.70
CA GLU A 256 14.51 -23.75 -37.93
C GLU A 256 14.25 -23.93 -36.43
N GLU A 257 15.30 -23.78 -35.60
CA GLU A 257 15.19 -23.80 -34.14
C GLU A 257 14.45 -22.52 -33.68
N LYS A 258 13.13 -22.63 -33.54
CA LYS A 258 12.32 -21.51 -33.06
C LYS A 258 12.39 -21.50 -31.54
N VAL A 259 13.04 -20.46 -31.00
CA VAL A 259 13.23 -20.26 -29.57
C VAL A 259 12.45 -19.02 -29.10
N TRP A 260 11.63 -19.17 -28.06
CA TRP A 260 10.96 -18.04 -27.42
C TRP A 260 10.74 -18.30 -25.93
N CYS A 261 10.47 -17.25 -25.16
CA CYS A 261 10.12 -17.40 -23.75
C CYS A 261 8.61 -17.43 -23.56
N SER A 262 8.10 -18.43 -22.84
CA SER A 262 6.69 -18.52 -22.49
C SER A 262 6.49 -19.23 -21.15
N PHE A 263 5.31 -19.04 -20.57
CA PHE A 263 4.74 -19.99 -19.63
C PHE A 263 4.43 -21.31 -20.33
N THR A 264 4.85 -22.41 -19.72
CA THR A 264 4.52 -23.78 -20.14
C THR A 264 4.51 -24.72 -18.93
N SER A 265 3.75 -25.81 -19.01
CA SER A 265 3.78 -26.93 -18.08
C SER A 265 5.00 -27.85 -18.31
N GLY A 266 5.55 -27.83 -19.53
CA GLY A 266 6.69 -28.64 -19.98
C GLY A 266 8.04 -28.23 -19.37
N SER A 267 9.10 -28.84 -19.90
CA SER A 267 10.48 -28.47 -19.55
C SER A 267 10.84 -27.09 -20.12
N VAL A 268 11.37 -26.22 -19.26
CA VAL A 268 11.89 -24.91 -19.66
C VAL A 268 13.34 -24.80 -19.25
N ARG A 269 14.16 -24.23 -20.12
CA ARG A 269 15.52 -23.81 -19.76
C ARG A 269 15.47 -22.40 -19.19
N LEU A 270 16.38 -22.10 -18.28
CA LEU A 270 16.58 -20.71 -17.87
C LEU A 270 17.07 -19.91 -19.09
N PRO A 271 16.48 -18.74 -19.40
CA PRO A 271 17.07 -17.86 -20.39
C PRO A 271 18.49 -17.49 -19.91
N LEU A 272 19.51 -17.78 -20.74
CA LEU A 272 20.93 -17.73 -20.41
C LEU A 272 21.29 -16.66 -19.37
N GLY A 273 21.74 -17.12 -18.20
CA GLY A 273 22.49 -16.34 -17.22
C GLY A 273 23.97 -16.65 -17.42
N VAL A 274 24.81 -15.61 -17.31
CA VAL A 274 26.28 -15.61 -17.32
C VAL A 274 26.87 -17.01 -17.14
N ASP A 275 27.53 -17.50 -18.19
CA ASP A 275 28.44 -18.64 -18.11
C ASP A 275 29.40 -18.41 -16.93
N ASP A 276 29.60 -19.46 -16.13
CA ASP A 276 30.72 -19.56 -15.20
C ASP A 276 32.03 -19.35 -16.00
N ASP A 277 32.59 -18.15 -15.93
CA ASP A 277 33.99 -17.81 -16.23
C ASP A 277 34.56 -16.98 -15.06
#